data_AF-A0A1Q6DT42-F1
#
_entry.id   AF-A0A1Q6DT42-F1
#
_cell.length_a   1.000
_cell.length_b   1.000
_cell.length_c   1.000
_cell.angle_alpha   90.00
_cell.angle_beta   90.00
_cell.angle_gamma   90.00
#
_symmetry.space_group_name_H-M   'P 1'
#
loop_
_entity.id
_entity.type
_entity.pdbx_description
1 polymer ?
#
loop_
_entity_poly.entity_id
_entity_poly.type
_entity_poly.pdbx_seq_one_letter_code
_entity_poly.pdbx_strand_id
1 'polypeptide(L)'
;MLYVRKMKKTLRQNLQGLTKQEYKILKKMSHKSKDLYNETLYKVRQYFFNNGEYLSYYDNYERLKGESENYKVLPSQIAQQTMKHVDKAFKSFFNLIKEKKRRKIRQRSTPTKLPRKRRTLFTNLSKPKLPSQRKPHKNRCPKKFQRKI
;
A
#
# COMPACT_ATOMS: atom_id res chain seq x y z
N MET A 1 9.35 -9.81 -18.78
CA MET A 1 10.31 -10.60 -17.96
C MET A 1 11.72 -10.01 -17.87
N LEU A 2 12.18 -9.20 -18.83
CA LEU A 2 13.54 -8.62 -18.85
C LEU A 2 13.90 -7.79 -17.61
N TYR A 3 12.97 -6.98 -17.11
CA TYR A 3 13.19 -6.13 -15.92
C TYR A 3 13.51 -6.93 -14.65
N VAL A 4 12.77 -8.02 -14.41
CA VAL A 4 12.98 -8.89 -13.24
C VAL A 4 14.35 -9.56 -13.31
N ARG A 5 14.81 -9.95 -14.52
CA ARG A 5 16.12 -10.57 -14.72
C ARG A 5 17.26 -9.57 -14.46
N LYS A 6 17.12 -8.32 -14.92
CA LYS A 6 18.09 -7.23 -14.65
C LYS A 6 18.20 -6.94 -13.15
N MET A 7 17.07 -6.75 -12.47
CA MET A 7 17.00 -6.54 -11.02
C MET A 7 17.67 -7.67 -10.22
N LYS A 8 17.38 -8.93 -10.56
CA LYS A 8 18.01 -10.09 -9.93
C LYS A 8 19.53 -10.09 -10.11
N LYS A 9 20.03 -9.69 -11.29
CA LYS A 9 21.47 -9.61 -11.56
C LYS A 9 22.14 -8.55 -10.68
N THR A 10 21.57 -7.36 -10.56
CA THR A 10 22.12 -6.26 -9.75
C THR A 10 22.12 -6.59 -8.26
N LEU A 11 21.04 -7.19 -7.74
CA LEU A 11 20.99 -7.62 -6.35
C LEU A 11 22.03 -8.71 -6.05
N ARG A 12 22.23 -9.65 -6.97
CA ARG A 12 23.26 -10.68 -6.82
C ARG A 12 24.66 -10.09 -6.76
N GLN A 13 24.96 -9.11 -7.61
CA GLN A 13 26.25 -8.40 -7.60
C GLN A 13 26.51 -7.73 -6.24
N ASN A 14 25.50 -7.03 -5.69
CA ASN A 14 25.61 -6.37 -4.38
C ASN A 14 25.77 -7.37 -3.21
N LEU A 15 25.38 -8.64 -3.39
CA LEU A 15 25.47 -9.68 -2.38
C LEU A 15 26.73 -10.55 -2.52
N GLN A 16 27.48 -10.41 -3.61
CA GLN A 16 28.54 -11.35 -4.01
C GLN A 16 29.80 -11.26 -3.13
N GLY A 17 30.04 -10.13 -2.48
CA GLY A 17 31.20 -9.91 -1.61
C GLY A 17 30.97 -10.18 -0.13
N LEU A 18 29.77 -10.62 0.28
CA LEU A 18 29.46 -10.82 1.70
C LEU A 18 29.93 -12.19 2.19
N THR A 19 30.51 -12.20 3.39
CA THR A 19 30.78 -13.42 4.15
C THR A 19 29.47 -14.10 4.57
N LYS A 20 29.55 -15.38 4.93
CA LYS A 20 28.39 -16.17 5.41
C LYS A 20 27.73 -15.53 6.64
N GLN A 21 28.50 -14.86 7.51
CA GLN A 21 27.96 -14.21 8.70
C GLN A 21 27.25 -12.90 8.35
N GLU A 22 27.83 -12.06 7.51
CA GLU A 22 27.18 -10.82 7.04
C GLU A 22 25.88 -11.11 6.31
N TYR A 23 25.85 -12.17 5.50
CA TYR A 23 24.62 -12.61 4.84
C TYR A 23 23.52 -12.98 5.84
N LYS A 24 23.86 -13.68 6.94
CA LYS A 24 22.92 -14.00 8.01
C LYS A 24 22.40 -12.75 8.71
N ILE A 25 23.27 -11.78 8.98
CA ILE A 25 22.88 -10.48 9.59
C ILE A 25 21.93 -9.73 8.66
N LEU A 26 22.27 -9.62 7.38
CA LEU A 26 21.41 -8.98 6.37
C LEU A 26 20.04 -9.64 6.26
N LYS A 27 19.99 -10.98 6.28
CA LYS A 27 18.73 -11.73 6.30
C LYS A 27 17.90 -11.40 7.54
N LYS A 28 18.52 -11.41 8.73
CA LYS A 28 17.84 -11.05 9.99
C LYS A 28 17.30 -9.62 9.96
N MET A 29 18.09 -8.64 9.52
CA MET A 29 17.66 -7.25 9.35
C MET A 29 16.50 -7.13 8.35
N SER A 30 16.54 -7.86 7.25
CA SER A 30 15.45 -7.87 6.26
C SER A 30 14.14 -8.37 6.86
N HIS A 31 14.19 -9.41 7.71
CA HIS A 31 13.01 -9.88 8.44
C HIS A 31 12.49 -8.82 9.41
N LYS A 32 13.39 -8.21 10.21
CA LYS A 32 13.01 -7.15 11.15
C LYS A 32 12.40 -5.93 10.46
N SER A 33 12.88 -5.55 9.27
CA SER A 33 12.30 -4.45 8.48
C SER A 33 10.87 -4.78 8.03
N LYS A 34 10.62 -6.01 7.56
CA LYS A 34 9.26 -6.49 7.26
C LYS A 34 8.35 -6.43 8.49
N ASP A 35 8.85 -6.86 9.64
CA ASP A 35 8.05 -6.89 10.87
C ASP A 35 7.73 -5.47 11.36
N LEU A 36 8.71 -4.55 11.32
CA LEU A 36 8.49 -3.14 11.61
C LEU A 36 7.45 -2.50 10.67
N TYR A 37 7.49 -2.83 9.37
CA TYR A 37 6.48 -2.35 8.42
C TYR A 37 5.07 -2.81 8.83
N ASN A 38 4.92 -4.10 9.16
CA ASN A 38 3.64 -4.67 9.57
C ASN A 38 3.13 -4.08 10.89
N GLU A 39 4.03 -3.88 11.85
CA GLU A 39 3.73 -3.26 13.14
C GLU A 39 3.24 -1.81 12.95
N THR A 40 4.00 -1.01 12.18
CA THR A 40 3.65 0.38 11.84
C THR A 40 2.28 0.44 11.16
N LEU A 41 2.05 -0.43 10.18
CA LEU A 41 0.80 -0.51 9.44
C LEU A 41 -0.37 -0.93 10.36
N TYR A 42 -0.14 -1.83 11.31
CA TYR A 42 -1.16 -2.24 12.27
C TYR A 42 -1.55 -1.08 13.18
N LYS A 43 -0.58 -0.37 13.78
CA LYS A 43 -0.84 0.78 14.66
C LYS A 43 -1.65 1.88 13.95
N VAL A 44 -1.28 2.23 12.72
CA VAL A 44 -2.03 3.22 11.91
C VAL A 44 -3.45 2.76 11.64
N ARG A 45 -3.66 1.48 11.25
CA ARG A 45 -5.00 0.96 10.99
C ARG A 45 -5.87 0.91 12.25
N GLN A 46 -5.31 0.46 13.37
CA GLN A 46 -6.01 0.43 14.64
C GLN A 46 -6.45 1.82 15.08
N TYR A 47 -5.53 2.78 15.03
CA TYR A 47 -5.82 4.18 15.35
C TYR A 47 -6.93 4.74 14.45
N PHE A 48 -6.84 4.47 13.14
CA PHE A 48 -7.84 4.91 12.17
C PHE A 48 -9.22 4.29 12.40
N PHE A 49 -9.29 3.02 12.81
CA PHE A 49 -10.58 2.38 13.11
C PHE A 49 -11.20 2.88 14.41
N ASN A 50 -10.40 3.19 15.42
CA ASN A 50 -10.87 3.63 16.72
C ASN A 50 -11.28 5.11 16.71
N ASN A 51 -10.42 5.97 16.16
CA ASN A 51 -10.61 7.43 16.24
C ASN A 51 -11.23 8.00 14.95
N GLY A 52 -11.12 7.29 13.82
CA GLY A 52 -11.55 7.77 12.51
C GLY A 52 -10.56 8.74 11.84
N GLU A 53 -9.40 8.96 12.45
CA GLU A 53 -8.39 9.91 12.01
C GLU A 53 -7.08 9.21 11.63
N TYR A 54 -6.33 9.83 10.72
CA TYR A 54 -5.04 9.31 10.30
C TYR A 54 -3.98 9.63 11.35
N LEU A 55 -3.26 8.60 11.80
CA LEU A 55 -2.11 8.78 12.67
C LEU A 55 -0.94 9.35 11.86
N SER A 56 -0.44 10.53 12.23
CA SER A 56 0.70 11.16 11.55
C SER A 56 1.96 10.31 11.67
N TYR A 57 2.88 10.50 10.72
CA TYR A 57 4.19 9.85 10.75
C TYR A 57 4.95 10.16 12.06
N TYR A 58 4.95 11.42 12.49
CA TYR A 58 5.69 11.85 13.69
C TYR A 58 5.12 11.23 14.97
N ASP A 59 3.81 11.26 15.14
CA ASP A 59 3.13 10.63 16.29
C ASP A 59 3.39 9.11 16.34
N ASN A 60 3.36 8.44 15.18
CA ASN A 60 3.64 7.01 15.11
C ASN A 60 5.12 6.70 15.39
N TYR A 61 6.02 7.58 14.95
CA TYR A 61 7.44 7.49 15.20
C TYR A 61 7.77 7.59 16.69
N GLU A 62 7.20 8.56 17.40
CA GLU A 62 7.42 8.72 18.84
C GLU A 62 6.98 7.47 19.63
N ARG A 63 5.80 6.92 19.29
CA ARG A 63 5.29 5.68 19.91
C ARG A 63 6.15 4.46 19.60
N LEU A 64 6.51 4.25 18.33
CA LEU A 64 7.30 3.08 17.91
C LEU A 64 8.74 3.13 18.39
N LYS A 65 9.34 4.32 18.51
CA LYS A 65 10.72 4.48 19.00
C LYS A 65 10.89 3.97 20.43
N GLY A 66 9.88 4.17 21.29
CA GLY A 66 9.90 3.69 22.69
C GLY A 66 9.56 2.20 22.82
N GLU A 67 8.50 1.76 22.13
CA GLU A 67 7.85 0.47 22.35
C GLU A 67 8.38 -0.68 21.48
N SER A 68 8.82 -0.39 20.24
CA SER A 68 9.12 -1.44 19.26
C SER A 68 10.53 -1.98 19.42
N GLU A 69 10.64 -3.26 19.74
CA GLU A 69 11.90 -3.99 19.68
C GLU A 69 12.46 -4.04 18.25
N ASN A 70 11.58 -4.13 17.24
CA ASN A 70 11.98 -4.17 15.83
C ASN A 70 12.66 -2.88 15.40
N TYR A 71 12.22 -1.73 15.94
CA TYR A 71 12.85 -0.44 15.69
C TYR A 71 14.27 -0.39 16.29
N LYS A 72 14.46 -0.92 17.51
CA LYS A 72 15.76 -0.92 18.21
C LYS A 72 16.81 -1.80 17.54
N VAL A 73 16.39 -2.90 16.92
CA VAL A 73 17.31 -3.85 16.24
C VAL A 73 17.80 -3.33 14.90
N LEU A 74 17.05 -2.43 14.24
CA LEU A 74 17.41 -1.89 12.93
C LEU A 74 18.21 -0.59 13.05
N PRO A 75 19.07 -0.29 12.07
CA PRO A 75 19.63 1.05 11.94
C PRO A 75 18.53 2.10 11.80
N SER A 76 18.65 3.21 12.54
CA SER A 76 17.63 4.28 12.61
C SER A 76 17.17 4.76 11.23
N GLN A 77 18.08 4.90 10.28
CA GLN A 77 17.76 5.33 8.92
C GLN A 77 16.83 4.35 8.18
N ILE A 78 17.09 3.05 8.28
CA ILE A 78 16.28 2.01 7.62
C ILE A 78 14.92 1.91 8.30
N ALA A 79 14.89 2.00 9.63
CA ALA A 79 13.64 1.97 10.39
C ALA A 79 12.73 3.15 10.01
N GLN A 80 13.27 4.37 10.00
CA GLN A 80 12.54 5.57 9.57
C GLN A 80 12.07 5.48 8.11
N GLN A 81 12.90 4.97 7.20
CA GLN A 81 12.52 4.83 5.79
C GLN A 81 11.39 3.81 5.61
N THR A 82 11.41 2.72 6.37
CA THR A 82 10.35 1.70 6.39
C THR A 82 9.02 2.34 6.83
N MET A 83 9.04 3.13 7.90
CA MET A 83 7.86 3.85 8.41
C MET A 83 7.35 4.90 7.41
N LYS A 84 8.25 5.65 6.77
CA LYS A 84 7.89 6.61 5.70
C LYS A 84 7.23 5.91 4.51
N HIS A 85 7.58 4.66 4.22
CA HIS A 85 6.96 3.91 3.14
C HIS A 85 5.48 3.59 3.44
N VAL A 86 5.17 3.26 4.71
CA VAL A 86 3.79 3.11 5.18
C VAL A 86 3.03 4.43 5.03
N ASP A 87 3.62 5.55 5.49
CA ASP A 87 3.00 6.88 5.39
C ASP A 87 2.69 7.27 3.93
N LYS A 88 3.64 7.04 3.01
CA LYS A 88 3.46 7.31 1.59
C LYS A 88 2.33 6.47 0.98
N ALA A 89 2.20 5.21 1.40
CA ALA A 89 1.11 4.34 0.95
C ALA A 89 -0.26 4.85 1.41
N PHE A 90 -0.39 5.30 2.67
CA PHE A 90 -1.63 5.88 3.17
C PHE A 90 -1.97 7.22 2.52
N LYS A 91 -0.99 8.11 2.33
CA LYS A 91 -1.20 9.37 1.59
C LYS A 91 -1.74 9.12 0.18
N SER A 92 -1.17 8.15 -0.53
CA SER A 92 -1.67 7.73 -1.85
C SER A 92 -3.11 7.22 -1.77
N PHE A 93 -3.43 6.37 -0.78
CA PHE A 93 -4.78 5.87 -0.56
C PHE A 93 -5.81 6.98 -0.29
N PHE A 94 -5.50 7.95 0.57
CA PHE A 94 -6.38 9.08 0.84
C PHE A 94 -6.55 10.00 -0.37
N ASN A 95 -5.49 10.19 -1.16
CA ASN A 95 -5.57 10.94 -2.41
C ASN A 95 -6.51 10.26 -3.41
N LEU A 96 -6.44 8.93 -3.57
CA LEU A 96 -7.35 8.17 -4.43
C LEU A 96 -8.81 8.29 -3.99
N ILE A 97 -9.06 8.26 -2.67
CA ILE A 97 -10.37 8.49 -2.09
C ILE A 97 -10.89 9.89 -2.42
N LYS A 98 -10.07 10.92 -2.22
CA LYS A 98 -10.41 12.33 -2.50
C LYS A 98 -10.75 12.53 -3.97
N GLU A 99 -9.96 11.97 -4.87
CA GLU A 99 -10.22 12.03 -6.31
C GLU A 99 -11.49 11.30 -6.71
N LYS A 100 -11.78 10.15 -6.10
CA LYS A 100 -13.05 9.43 -6.31
C LYS A 100 -14.26 10.25 -5.88
N LYS A 101 -14.19 10.96 -4.75
CA LYS A 101 -15.26 11.88 -4.29
C LYS A 101 -15.48 13.02 -5.29
N ARG A 102 -14.40 13.68 -5.71
CA ARG A 102 -14.43 14.77 -6.70
C ARG A 102 -15.07 14.33 -8.01
N ARG A 103 -14.70 13.16 -8.54
CA ARG A 103 -15.30 12.58 -9.75
C ARG A 103 -16.80 12.30 -9.59
N LYS A 104 -17.24 11.76 -8.45
CA LYS A 104 -18.67 11.55 -8.16
C LYS A 104 -19.46 12.86 -8.13
N ILE A 105 -18.90 13.91 -7.54
CA ILE A 105 -19.55 15.24 -7.50
C ILE A 105 -19.67 15.79 -8.92
N ARG A 106 -18.61 15.74 -9.74
CA ARG A 106 -18.63 16.19 -11.15
C ARG A 106 -19.65 15.43 -12.01
N GLN A 107 -19.81 14.12 -11.79
CA GLN A 107 -20.83 13.30 -12.47
C GLN A 107 -22.26 13.61 -12.00
N ARG A 108 -22.43 14.13 -10.78
CA ARG A 108 -23.74 14.47 -10.22
C ARG A 108 -24.16 15.90 -10.54
N SER A 109 -23.20 16.81 -10.74
CA SER A 109 -23.43 18.21 -11.12
C SER A 109 -23.61 18.43 -12.63
N THR A 110 -23.47 17.39 -13.45
CA THR A 110 -23.79 17.42 -14.88
C THR A 110 -25.06 16.60 -15.14
N PRO A 111 -26.19 17.20 -15.55
CA PRO A 111 -27.31 16.42 -16.03
C PRO A 111 -26.82 15.71 -17.28
N THR A 112 -26.64 14.39 -17.18
CA THR A 112 -26.15 13.59 -18.29
C THR A 112 -27.24 13.54 -19.35
N LYS A 113 -27.22 14.48 -20.31
CA LYS A 113 -27.87 14.24 -21.60
C LYS A 113 -27.09 13.10 -22.24
N LEU A 114 -27.64 11.88 -22.19
CA LEU A 114 -27.10 10.77 -22.97
C LEU A 114 -27.05 11.20 -24.45
N PRO A 115 -25.89 11.24 -25.11
CA PRO A 115 -25.88 11.37 -26.55
C PRO A 115 -26.52 10.09 -27.11
N ARG A 116 -27.66 10.22 -27.81
CA ARG A 116 -28.29 9.13 -28.56
C ARG A 116 -27.28 8.61 -29.58
N LYS A 117 -26.55 7.54 -29.24
CA LYS A 117 -25.71 6.84 -30.21
C LYS A 117 -26.62 6.11 -31.20
N ARG A 118 -26.63 6.55 -32.46
CA ARG A 118 -27.09 5.74 -33.58
C ARG A 118 -26.24 4.47 -33.61
N ARG A 119 -26.95 3.34 -33.63
CA ARG A 119 -26.43 1.98 -33.52
C ARG A 119 -25.81 1.60 -34.86
N THR A 120 -24.48 1.61 -34.97
CA THR A 120 -23.78 0.94 -36.06
C THR A 120 -23.20 -0.37 -35.52
N LEU A 121 -23.62 -1.45 -36.15
CA LEU A 121 -23.12 -2.82 -35.99
C LEU A 121 -21.69 -2.90 -36.56
N PHE A 122 -21.03 -4.06 -36.40
CA PHE A 122 -19.62 -4.39 -36.74
C PHE A 122 -18.63 -4.08 -35.59
N THR A 123 -17.75 -4.97 -35.12
CA THR A 123 -17.41 -6.37 -35.41
C THR A 123 -16.67 -6.91 -34.17
N ASN A 124 -16.62 -8.23 -34.03
CA ASN A 124 -16.14 -8.98 -32.87
C ASN A 124 -14.66 -8.71 -32.52
N LEU A 125 -14.38 -8.23 -31.31
CA LEU A 125 -13.14 -8.52 -30.60
C LEU A 125 -13.48 -9.35 -29.35
N SER A 126 -13.07 -10.61 -29.39
CA SER A 126 -13.08 -11.53 -28.26
C SER A 126 -12.28 -10.93 -27.10
N LYS A 127 -12.96 -10.59 -26.01
CA LYS A 127 -12.31 -10.18 -24.76
C LYS A 127 -11.54 -11.38 -24.19
N PRO A 128 -10.28 -11.25 -23.76
CA PRO A 128 -9.60 -12.32 -23.04
C PRO A 128 -10.32 -12.58 -21.71
N LYS A 129 -10.58 -13.86 -21.41
CA LYS A 129 -11.13 -14.29 -20.11
C LYS A 129 -10.13 -13.95 -19.01
N LEU A 130 -10.47 -13.00 -18.13
CA LEU A 130 -9.72 -12.79 -16.88
C LEU A 130 -9.86 -14.05 -15.99
N PRO A 131 -8.77 -14.50 -15.34
CA PRO A 131 -8.85 -15.62 -14.40
C PRO A 131 -9.78 -15.25 -13.23
N SER A 132 -10.67 -16.19 -12.91
CA SER A 132 -11.62 -16.15 -11.79
C SER A 132 -10.92 -15.69 -10.50
N GLN A 133 -11.21 -14.46 -10.08
CA GLN A 133 -10.82 -14.00 -8.75
C GLN A 133 -11.61 -14.81 -7.71
N ARG A 134 -10.88 -15.54 -6.85
CA ARG A 134 -11.46 -16.14 -5.64
C ARG A 134 -12.21 -15.04 -4.88
N LYS A 135 -13.43 -15.34 -4.44
CA LYS A 135 -14.31 -14.38 -3.77
C LYS A 135 -13.57 -13.71 -2.61
N PRO A 136 -13.66 -12.38 -2.45
CA PRO A 136 -13.07 -11.72 -1.29
C PRO A 136 -13.75 -12.27 -0.04
N HIS A 137 -12.96 -12.85 0.87
CA HIS A 137 -13.41 -13.15 2.22
C HIS A 137 -13.95 -11.86 2.83
N LYS A 138 -15.17 -11.89 3.38
CA LYS A 138 -15.94 -10.72 3.82
C LYS A 138 -15.30 -10.06 5.05
N ASN A 139 -14.18 -9.37 4.91
CA ASN A 139 -13.78 -8.33 5.84
C ASN A 139 -14.30 -7.00 5.26
N ARG A 140 -15.62 -6.86 5.25
CA ARG A 140 -16.30 -5.68 4.76
C ARG A 140 -16.00 -4.55 5.73
N CYS A 141 -15.41 -3.44 5.26
CA CYS A 141 -15.27 -2.23 6.09
C CYS A 141 -16.62 -1.92 6.76
N PRO A 142 -16.68 -1.71 8.08
CA PRO A 142 -17.92 -1.44 8.80
C PRO A 142 -18.69 -0.30 8.13
N LYS A 143 -20.02 -0.41 7.97
CA LYS A 143 -20.82 0.61 7.26
C LYS A 143 -20.67 2.04 7.82
N LYS A 144 -20.23 2.18 9.09
CA LYS A 144 -19.85 3.46 9.72
C LYS A 144 -18.70 4.20 9.00
N PHE A 145 -17.90 3.46 8.21
CA PHE A 145 -16.76 3.93 7.44
C PHE A 145 -17.13 4.78 6.20
N GLN A 146 -18.29 4.52 5.59
CA GLN A 146 -18.67 5.17 4.32
C GLN A 146 -19.22 6.58 4.50
N ARG A 147 -19.56 6.99 5.73
CA ARG A 147 -20.15 8.31 6.03
C ARG A 147 -19.14 9.39 6.42
N LYS A 148 -17.94 9.01 6.87
CA LYS A 148 -16.84 9.94 7.18
C LYS A 148 -15.82 10.08 6.05
N ILE A 149 -15.85 9.15 5.08
CA ILE A 149 -15.07 9.17 3.83
C ILE A 149 -16.01 9.43 2.66
#